data_AF-A0A920F303-F1
#
_entry.id   AF-A0A920F303-F1
#
_cell.length_a   1.000
_cell.length_b   1.000
_cell.length_c   1.000
_cell.angle_alpha   90.00
_cell.angle_beta   90.00
_cell.angle_gamma   90.00
#
_symmetry.space_group_name_H-M   'P 1'
#
loop_
_entity.id
_entity.type
_entity.pdbx_description
1 polymer ?
#
loop_
_entity_poly.entity_id
_entity_poly.type
_entity_poly.pdbx_seq_one_letter_code
_entity_poly.pdbx_strand_id
1 'polypeptide(L)'
;MLDVPNMAEGYAYYAIGGRSVSENNKILAYAVDTVSRREYTLYFKNLETGEILSDKIENTTGGITWANDNQTVFMSKRPSNTSCISNFKHRLGTDTSDDELVYEETDETFSCWISKQSHVNT
;
A
#
# COMPACT_ATOMS: atom_id res chain seq x y z
N MET A 1 11.68 9.65 -8.93
CA MET A 1 11.91 8.44 -8.08
C MET A 1 11.97 8.86 -6.60
N LEU A 2 12.12 7.92 -5.64
CA LEU A 2 12.21 8.22 -4.19
C LEU A 2 13.67 8.49 -3.78
N ASP A 3 13.88 9.47 -2.90
CA ASP A 3 15.17 9.77 -2.25
C ASP A 3 15.18 9.18 -0.84
N VAL A 4 15.50 7.89 -0.76
CA VAL A 4 15.43 7.14 0.51
C VAL A 4 16.38 7.68 1.58
N PRO A 5 17.65 8.04 1.26
CA PRO A 5 18.53 8.66 2.25
C PRO A 5 17.93 9.90 2.91
N ASN A 6 17.38 10.82 2.12
CA ASN A 6 16.76 12.03 2.67
C ASN A 6 15.48 11.71 3.45
N MET A 7 14.63 10.81 2.95
CA MET A 7 13.40 10.39 3.64
C MET A 7 13.66 9.68 4.98
N ALA A 8 14.82 9.04 5.14
CA ALA A 8 15.23 8.32 6.34
C ALA A 8 15.83 9.25 7.42
N GLU A 9 16.07 10.52 7.13
CA GLU A 9 16.63 11.47 8.09
C GLU A 9 15.78 11.54 9.37
N GLY A 10 16.44 11.43 10.53
CA GLY A 10 15.78 11.46 11.83
C GLY A 10 15.17 10.13 12.30
N TYR A 11 15.17 9.09 11.47
CA TYR A 11 14.70 7.76 11.88
C TYR A 11 15.86 6.85 12.29
N ALA A 12 15.67 6.09 13.38
CA ALA A 12 16.59 5.03 13.78
C ALA A 12 16.53 3.80 12.84
N TYR A 13 15.40 3.62 12.17
CA TYR A 13 15.17 2.61 11.15
C TYR A 13 14.24 3.18 10.09
N TYR A 14 14.53 2.91 8.82
CA TYR A 14 13.68 3.32 7.72
C TYR A 14 13.80 2.31 6.59
N ALA A 15 12.70 1.68 6.21
CA ALA A 15 12.65 0.73 5.11
C ALA A 15 11.50 1.05 4.17
N ILE A 16 11.78 0.97 2.87
CA ILE A 16 10.74 0.91 1.85
C ILE A 16 10.34 -0.55 1.64
N GLY A 17 9.05 -0.84 1.81
CA GLY A 17 8.44 -2.14 1.51
C GLY A 17 8.00 -2.24 0.06
N GLY A 18 6.75 -2.65 -0.17
CA GLY A 18 6.16 -2.75 -1.50
C GLY A 18 6.07 -1.41 -2.23
N ARG A 19 6.14 -1.48 -3.56
CA ARG A 19 6.09 -0.33 -4.47
C ARG A 19 5.30 -0.75 -5.70
N SER A 20 4.39 0.11 -6.15
CA SER A 20 3.55 -0.17 -7.31
C SER A 20 3.21 1.14 -8.03
N VAL A 21 3.40 1.16 -9.34
CA VAL A 21 3.12 2.33 -10.19
C VAL A 21 1.76 2.13 -10.84
N SER A 22 0.95 3.19 -10.91
CA SER A 22 -0.35 3.16 -11.59
C SER A 22 -0.20 2.82 -13.08
N GLU A 23 -1.24 2.26 -13.70
CA GLU A 23 -1.19 1.83 -15.11
C GLU A 23 -0.82 2.96 -16.10
N ASN A 24 -1.18 4.19 -15.77
CA ASN A 24 -0.85 5.39 -16.55
C ASN A 24 0.53 5.99 -16.21
N ASN A 25 1.31 5.34 -15.35
CA ASN A 25 2.64 5.77 -14.89
C ASN A 25 2.70 7.13 -14.16
N LYS A 26 1.58 7.62 -13.64
CA LYS A 26 1.52 8.95 -12.99
C LYS A 26 1.70 8.90 -11.48
N ILE A 27 1.33 7.81 -10.83
CA ILE A 27 1.32 7.73 -9.37
C ILE A 27 2.13 6.51 -8.92
N LEU A 28 3.09 6.75 -8.02
CA LEU A 28 3.79 5.70 -7.30
C LEU A 28 3.14 5.54 -5.93
N ALA A 29 2.60 4.36 -5.65
CA ALA A 29 2.27 3.92 -4.31
C ALA A 29 3.47 3.20 -3.70
N TYR A 30 3.82 3.50 -2.46
CA TYR A 30 4.95 2.88 -1.77
C TYR A 30 4.70 2.72 -0.27
N ALA A 31 5.25 1.66 0.31
CA ALA A 31 5.13 1.31 1.71
C ALA A 31 6.37 1.72 2.50
N VAL A 32 6.20 2.25 3.71
CA VAL A 32 7.30 2.65 4.61
C VAL A 32 7.12 1.99 5.98
N ASP A 33 8.19 1.39 6.50
CA ASP A 33 8.29 0.92 7.89
C ASP A 33 9.44 1.68 8.59
N THR A 34 9.13 2.33 9.70
CA THR A 34 10.08 3.12 10.50
C THR A 34 10.43 2.49 11.85
N VAL A 35 9.84 1.33 12.17
CA VAL A 35 9.94 0.66 13.47
C VAL A 35 10.39 -0.81 13.38
N SER A 36 10.64 -1.32 12.18
CA SER A 36 11.09 -2.69 11.90
C SER A 36 10.12 -3.77 12.40
N ARG A 37 8.82 -3.49 12.28
CA ARG A 37 7.74 -4.41 12.69
C ARG A 37 7.00 -5.04 11.52
N ARG A 38 7.37 -4.69 10.27
CA ARG A 38 6.60 -5.02 9.06
C ARG A 38 5.17 -4.46 9.15
N GLU A 39 5.01 -3.36 9.88
CA GLU A 39 3.81 -2.56 9.97
C GLU A 39 4.06 -1.34 9.09
N TYR A 40 3.49 -1.36 7.89
CA TYR A 40 3.80 -0.36 6.88
C TYR A 40 2.72 0.70 6.80
N THR A 41 3.16 1.94 6.57
CA THR A 41 2.31 3.00 6.07
C THR A 41 2.46 3.12 4.55
N LEU A 42 1.35 3.10 3.82
CA LEU A 42 1.32 3.38 2.39
C LEU A 42 1.21 4.88 2.15
N TYR A 43 1.99 5.36 1.19
CA TYR A 43 1.99 6.73 0.69
C TYR A 43 1.89 6.72 -0.83
N PHE A 44 1.41 7.83 -1.40
CA PHE A 44 1.23 8.00 -2.83
C PHE A 44 1.98 9.24 -3.30
N LYS A 45 2.78 9.10 -4.35
CA LYS A 45 3.58 10.18 -4.93
C LYS A 45 3.18 10.39 -6.37
N ASN A 46 2.81 11.61 -6.72
CA ASN A 46 2.69 12.03 -8.11
C ASN A 46 4.09 12.06 -8.74
N LEU A 47 4.31 11.28 -9.79
CA LEU A 47 5.59 11.14 -10.47
C LEU A 47 5.88 12.28 -11.45
N GLU A 48 4.85 13.01 -11.89
CA GLU A 48 4.98 14.18 -12.76
C GLU A 48 5.39 15.40 -11.95
N THR A 49 4.74 15.65 -10.80
CA THR A 49 5.03 16.82 -9.95
C THR A 49 6.09 16.56 -8.88
N GLY A 50 6.26 15.30 -8.48
CA GLY A 50 7.11 14.91 -7.35
C GLY A 50 6.44 15.10 -5.98
N GLU A 51 5.17 15.53 -5.93
CA GLU A 51 4.44 15.75 -4.69
C GLU A 51 3.94 14.44 -4.08
N ILE A 52 3.93 14.36 -2.75
CA ILE A 52 3.27 13.29 -2.01
C ILE A 52 1.81 13.71 -1.79
N LEU A 53 0.88 12.86 -2.18
CA LEU A 53 -0.57 13.10 -2.02
C LEU A 53 -0.97 13.02 -0.55
N SER A 54 -2.15 13.54 -0.21
CA SER A 54 -2.69 13.52 1.15
C SER A 54 -3.06 12.12 1.65
N ASP A 55 -3.36 11.20 0.73
CA ASP A 55 -3.72 9.83 1.03
C ASP A 55 -2.59 9.10 1.78
N LYS A 56 -2.95 8.49 2.90
CA LYS A 56 -2.05 7.75 3.79
C LYS A 56 -2.81 6.58 4.40
N ILE A 57 -2.27 5.37 4.27
CA ILE A 57 -2.93 4.16 4.79
C ILE A 57 -2.00 3.47 5.78
N GLU A 58 -2.38 3.42 7.05
CA GLU A 58 -1.59 2.84 8.13
C GLU A 58 -1.93 1.35 8.36
N ASN A 59 -1.10 0.67 9.16
CA ASN A 59 -1.32 -0.72 9.61
C ASN A 59 -1.49 -1.73 8.47
N THR A 60 -0.69 -1.56 7.41
CA THR A 60 -0.68 -2.46 6.25
C THR A 60 0.45 -3.47 6.31
N THR A 61 0.33 -4.56 5.56
CA THR A 61 1.42 -5.53 5.34
C THR A 61 2.45 -5.06 4.31
N GLY A 62 2.25 -3.87 3.72
CA GLY A 62 3.12 -3.26 2.73
C GLY A 62 2.88 -3.73 1.29
N GLY A 63 1.96 -4.67 1.06
CA GLY A 63 1.55 -5.08 -0.29
C GLY A 63 0.64 -4.05 -0.97
N ILE A 64 0.88 -3.76 -2.25
CA ILE A 64 0.14 -2.75 -3.01
C ILE A 64 -0.13 -3.26 -4.43
N THR A 65 -1.40 -3.28 -4.83
CA THR A 65 -1.81 -3.66 -6.18
C THR A 65 -2.76 -2.63 -6.77
N TRP A 66 -2.39 -2.00 -7.88
CA TRP A 66 -3.27 -1.06 -8.58
C TRP A 66 -4.38 -1.77 -9.36
N ALA A 67 -5.60 -1.25 -9.26
CA ALA A 67 -6.65 -1.50 -10.24
C ALA A 67 -6.32 -0.81 -11.58
N ASN A 68 -7.06 -1.15 -12.64
CA ASN A 68 -6.85 -0.59 -13.98
C ASN A 68 -7.37 0.86 -14.14
N ASP A 69 -8.08 1.39 -13.15
CA ASP A 69 -8.70 2.72 -13.19
C ASP A 69 -7.77 3.87 -12.78
N ASN A 70 -6.52 3.55 -12.38
CA ASN A 70 -5.52 4.50 -11.87
C ASN A 70 -5.94 5.26 -10.60
N GLN A 71 -6.98 4.81 -9.91
CA GLN A 71 -7.54 5.48 -8.73
C GLN A 71 -7.73 4.53 -7.55
N THR A 72 -7.90 3.24 -7.81
CA THR A 72 -8.13 2.24 -6.78
C THR A 72 -6.86 1.41 -6.55
N VAL A 73 -6.50 1.23 -5.28
CA VAL A 73 -5.46 0.30 -4.85
C VAL A 73 -6.03 -0.76 -3.92
N PHE A 74 -5.48 -1.96 -4.01
CA PHE A 74 -5.75 -3.07 -3.12
C PHE A 74 -4.55 -3.30 -2.20
N MET A 75 -4.83 -3.50 -0.91
CA MET A 75 -3.82 -3.73 0.12
C MET A 75 -4.35 -4.68 1.18
N SER A 76 -3.44 -5.31 1.92
CA SER A 76 -3.80 -6.08 3.09
C SER A 76 -3.47 -5.29 4.36
N LYS A 77 -4.41 -5.28 5.31
CA LYS A 77 -4.25 -4.69 6.65
C LYS A 77 -4.12 -5.80 7.68
N ARG A 78 -3.31 -5.55 8.71
CA ARG A 78 -3.23 -6.38 9.91
C ARG A 78 -3.50 -5.48 11.11
N PRO A 79 -4.71 -5.50 11.68
CA PRO A 79 -5.01 -4.77 12.90
C PRO A 79 -4.10 -5.25 14.04
N SER A 80 -3.66 -4.35 14.92
CA SER A 80 -2.70 -4.66 15.98
C SER A 80 -3.20 -5.66 17.03
N ASN A 81 -4.51 -5.89 17.09
CA ASN A 81 -5.17 -6.78 18.05
C ASN A 81 -5.42 -8.20 17.51
N THR A 82 -5.04 -8.51 16.26
CA THR A 82 -5.23 -9.85 15.68
C THR A 82 -4.08 -10.26 14.75
N SER A 83 -3.87 -11.57 14.61
CA SER A 83 -2.97 -12.12 13.61
C SER A 83 -3.60 -12.18 12.21
N CYS A 84 -4.93 -12.05 12.11
CA CYS A 84 -5.68 -12.09 10.86
C CYS A 84 -5.24 -10.99 9.88
N ILE A 85 -5.27 -11.33 8.60
CA ILE A 85 -4.96 -10.41 7.51
C ILE A 85 -6.23 -10.25 6.68
N SER A 86 -6.64 -9.00 6.49
CA SER A 86 -7.84 -8.64 5.73
C SER A 86 -7.45 -7.78 4.54
N ASN A 87 -8.00 -8.09 3.37
CA ASN A 87 -7.77 -7.38 2.13
C ASN A 87 -8.83 -6.29 1.95
N PHE A 88 -8.37 -5.08 1.66
CA PHE A 88 -9.20 -3.91 1.42
C PHE A 88 -8.91 -3.34 0.04
N LYS A 89 -9.84 -2.52 -0.46
CA LYS A 89 -9.59 -1.58 -1.54
C LYS A 89 -9.78 -0.15 -1.04
N HIS A 90 -8.92 0.74 -1.50
CA HIS A 90 -8.93 2.17 -1.22
C HIS A 90 -9.00 2.92 -2.54
N ARG A 91 -9.85 3.95 -2.59
CA ARG A 91 -9.94 4.87 -3.73
C ARG A 91 -9.24 6.17 -3.36
N LEU A 92 -8.29 6.61 -4.19
CA LEU A 92 -7.59 7.87 -3.95
C LEU A 92 -8.55 9.06 -3.81
N GLY A 93 -8.22 9.92 -2.86
CA GLY A 93 -8.99 11.12 -2.49
C GLY A 93 -10.18 10.84 -1.57
N THR A 94 -10.36 9.61 -1.07
CA THR A 94 -11.38 9.29 -0.06
C THR A 94 -10.75 9.07 1.32
N ASP A 95 -11.56 9.12 2.37
CA ASP A 95 -11.06 8.77 3.70
C ASP A 95 -10.78 7.25 3.77
N THR A 96 -9.78 6.85 4.54
CA THR A 96 -9.50 5.43 4.80
C THR A 96 -10.61 4.71 5.57
N SER A 97 -11.51 5.44 6.23
CA SER A 97 -12.74 4.88 6.81
C SER A 97 -13.72 4.36 5.76
N ASP A 98 -13.60 4.85 4.52
CA ASP A 98 -14.44 4.44 3.39
C ASP A 98 -13.82 3.24 2.64
N ASP A 99 -12.67 2.72 3.10
CA ASP A 99 -12.03 1.54 2.51
C ASP A 99 -12.96 0.32 2.61
N GLU A 100 -13.20 -0.33 1.48
CA GLU A 100 -14.11 -1.46 1.42
C GLU A 100 -13.34 -2.77 1.68
N LEU A 101 -13.88 -3.60 2.59
CA LEU A 101 -13.39 -4.96 2.80
C LEU A 101 -13.68 -5.81 1.55
N VAL A 102 -12.64 -6.40 0.99
CA VAL A 102 -12.72 -7.30 -0.17
C VAL A 102 -12.74 -8.75 0.26
N TYR A 103 -11.90 -9.10 1.24
CA TYR A 103 -11.78 -10.47 1.75
C TYR A 103 -11.18 -10.45 3.15
N GLU A 104 -11.64 -11.33 4.02
CA GLU A 104 -11.11 -11.53 5.36
C GLU A 104 -10.76 -13.01 5.55
N GLU A 105 -9.52 -13.31 5.92
CA GLU A 105 -9.15 -14.64 6.40
C GLU A 105 -9.39 -14.71 7.90
N THR A 106 -10.29 -15.62 8.29
CA THR A 106 -10.75 -15.75 9.68
C THR A 106 -10.01 -16.83 10.46
N ASP A 107 -9.34 -17.75 9.75
CA ASP A 107 -8.46 -18.73 10.37
C ASP A 107 -7.04 -18.14 10.52
N GLU A 108 -6.65 -17.89 11.77
CA GLU A 108 -5.35 -17.29 12.12
C GLU A 108 -4.13 -18.13 11.65
N THR A 109 -4.33 -19.37 11.23
CA THR A 109 -3.27 -20.23 10.68
C THR A 109 -3.01 -20.01 9.19
N PHE A 110 -3.89 -19.26 8.51
CA PHE A 110 -3.76 -18.94 7.09
C PHE A 110 -3.36 -17.48 6.85
N SER A 111 -2.90 -17.22 5.64
CA SER A 111 -2.56 -15.87 5.16
C SER A 111 -3.14 -15.68 3.77
N CYS A 112 -3.62 -14.49 3.50
CA CYS A 112 -4.12 -14.11 2.17
C CYS A 112 -3.19 -13.09 1.52
N TRP A 113 -3.17 -13.07 0.20
CA TRP A 113 -2.38 -12.11 -0.59
C TRP A 113 -3.15 -11.69 -1.82
N ILE A 114 -2.79 -10.53 -2.36
CA ILE A 114 -3.41 -9.93 -3.53
C ILE A 114 -2.39 -9.98 -4.66
N SER A 115 -2.80 -10.47 -5.82
CA SER A 115 -2.02 -10.40 -7.05
C SER A 115 -2.89 -9.95 -8.21
N LYS A 116 -2.27 -9.23 -9.14
CA LYS A 116 -2.91 -8.83 -10.39
C LYS A 116 -2.46 -9.75 -11.51
N GLN A 117 -3.41 -10.24 -12.28
CA GLN A 117 -3.11 -10.96 -13.51
C GLN A 117 -3.01 -9.97 -14.67
N SER A 118 -1.92 -10.04 -15.43
CA SER A 118 -1.78 -9.31 -16.69
C SER A 118 -2.51 -10.07 -17.80
N HIS A 119 -3.44 -9.41 -18.48
CA HIS A 119 -3.91 -9.89 -19.78
C HIS A 119 -2.86 -9.53 -20.84
N VAL A 120 -2.16 -10.54 -21.36
CA VAL A 120 -1.37 -10.40 -22.58
C VAL A 120 -2.33 -10.66 -23.73
N ASN A 121 -2.66 -9.63 -24.52
CA ASN A 121 -3.31 -9.85 -25.81
C ASN A 121 -2.30 -10.57 -26.71
N THR A 122 -2.48 -11.88 -26.89
CA THR A 122 -1.83 -12.66 -27.95
C THR A 122 -2.51 -12.45 -29.28
#